data_AF-A0AAU0UN87-F1
#
_entry.id   AF-A0AAU0UN87-F1
#
_cell.length_a   1.000
_cell.length_b   1.000
_cell.length_c   1.000
_cell.angle_alpha   90.00
_cell.angle_beta   90.00
_cell.angle_gamma   90.00
#
_symmetry.space_group_name_H-M   'P 1'
#
loop_
_entity.id
_entity.type
_entity.pdbx_description
1 polymer ?
#
loop_
_entity_poly.entity_id
_entity_poly.type
_entity_poly.pdbx_seq_one_letter_code
_entity_poly.pdbx_strand_id
1 'polypeptide(L)' 'MTKEKTVACASCDMCGREVQSNFTCTLILNKEDNTEEACWCVCPDCASRFKKDVKDFYDAVIDEEK' A
#
# COMPACT_ATOMS: atom_id res chain seq x y z
N MET A 1 24.71 -4.42 -8.07
CA MET A 1 23.44 -4.61 -7.33
C MET A 1 22.30 -4.33 -8.29
N THR A 2 21.89 -5.37 -9.02
CA THR A 2 20.88 -5.30 -10.08
C THR A 2 19.51 -5.20 -9.43
N LYS A 3 18.83 -4.07 -9.63
CA LYS A 3 17.43 -3.83 -9.24
C LYS A 3 16.56 -4.94 -9.82
N GLU A 4 16.17 -5.90 -8.98
CA GLU A 4 15.12 -6.86 -9.29
C GLU A 4 13.82 -6.07 -9.46
N LYS A 5 13.44 -5.81 -10.71
CA LYS A 5 12.06 -5.52 -11.09
C LYS A 5 11.27 -6.82 -10.91
N THR A 6 11.02 -7.20 -9.66
CA THR A 6 10.14 -8.31 -9.32
C THR A 6 8.71 -7.84 -9.49
N VAL A 7 8.21 -8.06 -10.71
CA VAL A 7 6.77 -8.13 -10.95
C VAL A 7 6.27 -9.31 -10.13
N ALA A 8 5.71 -9.01 -8.97
CA ALA A 8 5.30 -10.03 -8.01
C ALA A 8 3.86 -10.50 -8.24
N CYS A 9 3.02 -9.66 -8.88
CA CYS A 9 1.58 -9.90 -8.93
C CYS A 9 1.02 -9.76 -10.35
N ALA A 10 0.11 -10.68 -10.70
CA ALA A 10 -0.62 -10.69 -11.97
C ALA A 10 -1.87 -9.78 -11.97
N SER A 11 -2.33 -9.36 -10.79
CA SER A 11 -3.50 -8.51 -10.60
C SER A 11 -3.21 -7.39 -9.61
N CYS A 12 -4.04 -6.33 -9.66
CA CYS A 12 -3.97 -5.21 -8.72
C CYS A 12 -5.11 -5.27 -7.71
N ASP A 13 -4.79 -5.26 -6.42
CA ASP A 13 -5.78 -5.29 -5.33
C ASP A 13 -6.61 -4.00 -5.24
N MET A 14 -6.08 -2.89 -5.75
CA MET A 14 -6.75 -1.58 -5.69
C MET A 14 -7.83 -1.39 -6.76
N CYS A 15 -7.70 -2.07 -7.90
CA CYS A 15 -8.65 -1.89 -9.02
C CYS A 15 -9.18 -3.20 -9.61
N GLY A 16 -8.72 -4.36 -9.13
CA GLY A 16 -9.13 -5.70 -9.57
C GLY A 16 -8.68 -6.08 -10.98
N ARG A 17 -7.98 -5.20 -11.71
CA ARG A 17 -7.53 -5.49 -13.07
C ARG A 17 -6.38 -6.50 -13.07
N GLU A 18 -6.41 -7.43 -14.02
CA GLU A 18 -5.30 -8.32 -14.35
C GLU A 18 -4.23 -7.53 -15.12
N VAL A 19 -3.38 -6.84 -14.36
CA VAL A 19 -2.29 -6.03 -14.88
C VAL A 19 -1.05 -6.26 -14.03
N GLN A 20 0.10 -6.13 -14.68
CA GLN A 20 1.40 -6.18 -14.04
C GLN A 20 1.45 -5.22 -12.84
N SER A 21 1.59 -5.79 -11.65
CA SER A 21 1.53 -5.06 -10.39
C SER A 21 2.76 -5.37 -9.53
N ASN A 22 3.15 -4.39 -8.72
CA ASN A 22 4.28 -4.52 -7.81
C ASN A 22 3.77 -4.81 -6.40
N PHE A 23 4.50 -5.63 -5.65
CA PHE A 23 4.23 -5.83 -4.24
C PHE A 23 4.66 -4.60 -3.45
N THR A 24 3.74 -4.03 -2.67
CA THR A 24 3.96 -2.82 -1.86
C THR A 24 3.40 -3.06 -0.46
N CYS A 25 4.24 -2.90 0.56
CA CYS A 25 3.82 -3.05 1.95
C CYS A 25 3.63 -1.69 2.62
N THR A 26 2.64 -1.60 3.48
CA THR A 26 2.33 -0.46 4.34
C THR A 26 2.15 -0.93 5.76
N LEU A 27 2.39 -0.06 6.71
CA LEU A 27 1.93 -0.27 8.06
C LEU A 27 0.40 -0.08 8.07
N ILE A 28 -0.30 -0.83 8.93
CA ILE A 28 -1.71 -0.64 9.27
C ILE A 28 -1.87 -0.70 10.79
N LEU A 29 -2.92 -0.07 11.30
CA LEU A 29 -3.30 -0.18 12.71
C LEU A 29 -4.28 -1.35 12.85
N ASN A 30 -3.98 -2.27 13.76
CA ASN A 30 -4.89 -3.36 14.09
C ASN A 30 -5.88 -2.95 15.18
N LYS A 31 -6.79 -3.86 15.57
CA LYS A 31 -7.87 -3.60 16.55
C LYS A 31 -7.38 -3.33 17.99
N GLU A 32 -6.10 -3.51 18.25
CA GLU A 32 -5.47 -3.29 19.57
C GLU A 32 -4.49 -2.10 19.52
N ASP A 33 -4.65 -1.21 18.53
CA ASP A 33 -3.77 -0.05 18.28
C ASP A 33 -2.30 -0.42 18.06
N ASN A 34 -2.03 -1.70 17.77
CA ASN A 34 -0.70 -2.15 17.39
C ASN A 34 -0.49 -1.94 15.88
N THR A 35 0.75 -1.67 15.50
CA THR A 35 1.13 -1.53 14.11
C THR A 35 1.53 -2.89 13.52
N GLU A 36 0.91 -3.29 12.41
CA GLU A 36 1.29 -4.48 11.64
C GLU A 36 1.63 -4.12 10.19
N GLU A 37 2.46 -4.95 9.54
CA GLU A 37 2.78 -4.78 8.12
C GLU A 37 1.76 -5.53 7.26
N ALA A 38 1.09 -4.81 6.36
CA ALA A 38 0.20 -5.38 5.35
C ALA A 38 0.72 -5.08 3.96
N CYS A 39 0.70 -6.09 3.08
CA CYS A 39 1.22 -5.97 1.73
C CYS A 39 0.13 -6.13 0.67
N TRP A 40 0.29 -5.38 -0.41
CA TRP A 40 -0.70 -5.21 -1.46
C TRP A 40 -0.03 -5.28 -2.83
N CYS A 41 -0.73 -5.87 -3.79
CA CYS A 41 -0.37 -5.84 -5.19
C CYS A 41 -0.92 -4.57 -5.85
N VAL A 42 -0.04 -3.63 -6.20
CA VAL A 42 -0.46 -2.32 -6.71
C VAL A 42 0.10 -2.08 -8.11
N CYS A 43 -0.79 -1.83 -9.07
CA CYS A 43 -0.40 -1.46 -10.42
C CYS A 43 0.12 -0.02 -10.48
N PRO A 44 0.93 0.33 -11.50
CA PRO A 44 1.48 1.69 -11.64
C PRO A 44 0.42 2.80 -11.62
N ASP A 45 -0.75 2.57 -12.21
CA ASP A 45 -1.84 3.54 -12.27
C ASP A 45 -2.41 3.84 -10.87
N CYS A 46 -2.50 2.81 -10.01
CA CYS A 46 -3.04 2.93 -8.67
C CYS A 46 -2.00 3.37 -7.64
N ALA A 47 -0.70 3.19 -7.91
CA ALA A 47 0.37 3.39 -6.95
C ALA A 47 0.41 4.80 -6.35
N SER A 48 0.21 5.83 -7.17
CA SER A 48 0.22 7.22 -6.71
C SER A 48 -0.97 7.53 -5.79
N ARG A 49 -2.16 7.05 -6.14
CA ARG A 49 -3.37 7.22 -5.33
C ARG A 49 -3.26 6.45 -4.02
N PHE A 50 -2.86 5.18 -4.09
CA PHE A 50 -2.68 4.33 -2.91
C PHE A 50 -1.76 4.98 -1.87
N LYS A 51 -0.59 5.49 -2.29
CA LYS A 51 0.35 6.16 -1.37
C LYS A 51 -0.25 7.42 -0.73
N LYS A 52 -1.06 8.17 -1.49
CA LYS A 52 -1.74 9.35 -0.96
C LYS A 52 -2.79 8.94 0.07
N ASP A 53 -3.63 7.96 -0.24
CA ASP A 53 -4.69 7.50 0.65
C ASP A 53 -4.11 6.97 1.98
N VAL A 54 -2.98 6.25 1.93
CA VAL A 54 -2.25 5.80 3.13
C VAL A 54 -1.73 6.98 3.95
N LYS A 55 -1.10 7.97 3.29
CA LYS A 55 -0.60 9.17 3.97
C LYS A 55 -1.72 9.96 4.63
N ASP A 56 -2.80 10.20 3.90
CA ASP A 56 -3.95 10.98 4.37
C ASP A 56 -4.63 10.32 5.58
N PHE A 57 -4.71 8.98 5.61
CA PHE A 57 -5.21 8.24 6.77
C PHE A 57 -4.31 8.46 8.00
N TYR A 58 -3.00 8.30 7.86
CA TYR A 58 -2.08 8.45 8.98
C TYR A 58 -1.93 9.89 9.47
N ASP A 59 -1.94 10.87 8.57
CA ASP A 59 -1.93 12.28 8.94
C ASP A 59 -3.16 12.63 9.79
N ALA A 60 -4.34 12.11 9.43
CA ALA A 60 -5.56 12.30 10.22
C ALA A 60 -5.47 11.68 11.62
N VAL A 61 -4.96 10.45 11.73
CA VAL A 61 -4.76 9.79 13.03
C VAL A 61 -3.77 10.56 13.91
N ILE A 62 -2.67 11.05 13.34
CA ILE A 62 -1.66 11.82 14.09
C ILE A 62 -2.22 13.16 14.59
N ASP A 63 -3.10 13.81 13.83
CA ASP A 63 -3.69 15.09 14.22
C ASP A 63 -4.83 14.94 15.25
N GLU A 64 -5.52 13.80 15.30
CA GLU A 64 -6.50 13.50 16.37
C GLU A 64 -5.84 13.24 17.74
N GLU A 65 -4.57 12.83 17.76
CA GLU A 65 -3.78 12.57 18.98
C GLU A 65 -3.10 13.82 19.58
N LYS A 66 -3.31 15.02 19.01
CA LYS A 66 -2.76 16.31 19.50
C LYS A 66 -3.77 17.13 20.29
#